data_AF-X1CH28-F1
#
_entry.id   AF-X1CH28-F1
#
_cell.length_a   1.000
_cell.length_b   1.000
_cell.length_c   1.000
_cell.angle_alpha   90.00
_cell.angle_beta   90.00
_cell.angle_gamma   90.00
#
_symmetry.space_group_name_H-M   'P 1'
#
loop_
_entity.id
_entity.type
_entity.pdbx_description
1 polymer ?
#
loop_
_entity_poly.entity_id
_entity_poly.type
_entity_poly.pdbx_seq_one_letter_code
_entity_poly.pdbx_strand_id
1 'polypeptide(L)'
;EVRAVYVGPDNRVWYQLCHPARRENLEVVRRIIEREFDKKSPQLFGARPTLFEPSGRVWFRTHSGRALLGYDGKQWIERHAKEDHYFTGNCPNHGRVYRNGYNLFLNGVAFFSESHGILCFDAGNWSYQQMTEILPGERGTINYPVLIPEPDGKGVIAFLKVKEDFILWRWRKGAWEEISLPDAIKPEVVSTVAPRRNGIWVFTK
;
A
#
# COMPACT_ATOMS: atom_id res chain seq x y z
N GLU A 1 23.78 -1.69 -8.13
CA GLU A 1 23.46 -0.38 -7.55
C GLU A 1 22.25 -0.50 -6.61
N VAL A 2 22.24 0.26 -5.52
CA VAL A 2 21.12 0.35 -4.57
C VAL A 2 20.09 1.34 -5.12
N ARG A 3 18.82 0.92 -5.22
CA ARG A 3 17.71 1.78 -5.66
C ARG A 3 16.95 2.43 -4.52
N ALA A 4 16.78 1.70 -3.42
CA ALA A 4 16.01 2.13 -2.26
C ALA A 4 16.45 1.39 -1.01
N VAL A 5 16.19 1.98 0.15
CA VAL A 5 16.58 1.47 1.46
C VAL A 5 15.36 1.53 2.38
N TYR A 6 15.07 0.45 3.08
CA TYR A 6 13.93 0.35 4.00
C TYR A 6 14.44 -0.05 5.38
N VAL A 7 13.87 0.55 6.43
CA VAL A 7 14.24 0.21 7.81
C VAL A 7 13.09 -0.56 8.44
N GLY A 8 13.34 -1.82 8.79
CA GLY A 8 12.39 -2.65 9.51
C GLY A 8 12.22 -2.20 10.97
N PRO A 9 11.11 -2.60 11.64
CA PRO A 9 10.91 -2.33 13.06
C PRO A 9 11.95 -3.02 13.97
N ASP A 10 12.65 -4.02 13.43
CA ASP A 10 13.76 -4.75 14.04
C ASP A 10 15.13 -4.08 13.79
N ASN A 11 15.14 -2.82 13.32
CA ASN A 11 16.33 -2.05 12.93
C ASN A 11 17.19 -2.66 11.81
N ARG A 12 16.68 -3.68 11.10
CA ARG A 12 17.39 -4.19 9.92
C ARG A 12 17.22 -3.25 8.74
N VAL A 13 18.30 -3.09 8.00
CA VAL A 13 18.35 -2.24 6.81
C VAL A 13 18.22 -3.12 5.58
N TRP A 14 17.10 -2.99 4.88
CA TRP A 14 16.77 -3.74 3.69
C TRP A 14 17.12 -2.94 2.44
N TYR A 15 17.95 -3.52 1.57
CA TYR A 15 18.39 -2.87 0.35
C TYR A 15 17.62 -3.45 -0.83
N GLN A 16 16.95 -2.57 -1.59
CA GLN A 16 16.44 -2.91 -2.92
C GLN A 16 17.54 -2.63 -3.94
N LEU A 17 17.99 -3.65 -4.65
CA LEU A 17 19.02 -3.54 -5.68
C LEU A 17 18.41 -3.51 -7.08
N CYS A 18 19.14 -2.94 -8.05
CA CYS A 18 18.77 -3.03 -9.46
C CYS A 18 18.68 -4.51 -9.90
N HIS A 19 17.52 -4.91 -10.42
CA HIS A 19 17.32 -6.27 -10.90
C HIS A 19 18.03 -6.46 -12.24
N PRO A 20 18.98 -7.42 -12.37
CA PRO A 20 19.76 -7.59 -13.59
C PRO A 20 18.95 -8.20 -14.74
N ALA A 21 17.87 -8.95 -14.44
CA ALA A 21 17.02 -9.58 -15.45
C ALA A 21 15.86 -8.67 -15.88
N ARG A 22 15.47 -8.73 -17.16
CA ARG A 22 14.34 -7.95 -17.70
C ARG A 22 12.96 -8.56 -17.42
N ARG A 23 12.90 -9.85 -17.08
CA ARG A 23 11.63 -10.57 -16.82
C ARG A 23 11.52 -10.97 -15.36
N GLU A 24 10.31 -10.84 -14.83
CA GLU A 24 9.95 -11.24 -13.48
C GLU A 24 9.86 -12.77 -13.39
N ASN A 25 10.48 -13.35 -12.36
CA ASN A 25 10.36 -14.76 -12.02
C ASN A 25 10.12 -14.87 -10.52
N LEU A 26 8.89 -15.20 -10.13
CA LEU A 26 8.45 -15.21 -8.73
C LEU A 26 9.15 -16.27 -7.88
N GLU A 27 9.52 -17.40 -8.49
CA GLU A 27 10.25 -18.44 -7.77
C GLU A 27 11.67 -17.96 -7.40
N VAL A 28 12.36 -17.32 -8.35
CA VAL A 28 13.68 -16.71 -8.09
C VAL A 28 13.58 -15.63 -7.02
N VAL A 29 12.54 -14.78 -7.10
CA VAL A 29 12.29 -13.74 -6.08
C VAL A 29 12.08 -14.35 -4.70
N ARG A 30 11.24 -15.40 -4.57
CA ARG A 30 11.00 -16.09 -3.30
C ARG A 30 12.27 -16.68 -2.69
N ARG A 31 13.07 -17.39 -3.49
CA ARG A 31 14.36 -17.96 -3.03
C ARG A 31 15.33 -16.88 -2.57
N ILE A 32 15.37 -15.72 -3.23
CA ILE A 32 16.19 -14.59 -2.79
C ILE A 32 15.69 -14.05 -1.46
N ILE A 33 14.38 -13.84 -1.32
CA ILE A 33 13.79 -13.35 -0.06
C ILE A 33 14.12 -14.32 1.08
N GLU A 34 13.86 -15.63 0.93
CA GLU A 34 14.19 -16.65 1.94
C GLU A 34 15.65 -16.60 2.38
N ARG A 35 16.57 -16.60 1.41
CA ARG A 35 18.02 -16.57 1.67
C ARG A 35 18.46 -15.31 2.42
N GLU A 36 17.83 -14.17 2.12
CA GLU A 36 18.18 -12.88 2.70
C GLU A 36 17.40 -12.59 3.98
N PHE A 37 16.31 -13.33 4.26
CA PHE A 37 15.31 -12.93 5.23
C PHE A 37 15.88 -12.76 6.61
N ASP A 38 16.79 -13.61 7.08
CA ASP A 38 17.36 -13.56 8.44
C ASP A 38 18.65 -12.73 8.54
N LYS A 39 19.13 -12.17 7.43
CA LYS A 39 20.38 -11.40 7.46
C LYS A 39 20.17 -10.06 8.15
N LYS A 40 21.24 -9.53 8.76
CA LYS A 40 21.25 -8.19 9.37
C LYS A 40 21.01 -7.06 8.36
N SER A 41 21.37 -7.30 7.10
CA SER A 41 21.27 -6.34 6.01
C SER A 41 20.79 -7.03 4.73
N PRO A 42 19.50 -7.38 4.62
CA PRO A 42 18.96 -8.13 3.49
C PRO A 42 19.13 -7.38 2.17
N GLN A 43 19.55 -8.08 1.12
CA GLN A 43 19.76 -7.51 -0.22
C GLN A 43 18.85 -8.15 -1.26
N LEU A 44 17.81 -7.42 -1.66
CA LEU A 44 16.74 -7.94 -2.50
C LEU A 44 16.88 -7.52 -3.96
N PHE A 45 16.55 -8.46 -4.85
CA PHE A 45 16.41 -8.23 -6.29
C PHE A 45 14.98 -8.58 -6.71
N GLY A 46 14.38 -7.76 -7.58
CA GLY A 46 13.11 -8.08 -8.24
C GLY A 46 11.88 -7.89 -7.37
N ALA A 47 12.07 -7.62 -6.08
CA ALA A 47 11.05 -7.19 -5.15
C ALA A 47 11.59 -6.13 -4.19
N ARG A 48 10.69 -5.50 -3.44
CA ARG A 48 11.02 -4.54 -2.39
C ARG A 48 10.05 -4.67 -1.22
N PRO A 49 10.48 -4.41 0.03
CA PRO A 49 9.57 -4.33 1.16
C PRO A 49 8.49 -3.27 0.90
N THR A 50 7.26 -3.60 1.26
CA THR A 50 6.09 -2.74 1.05
C THR A 50 5.26 -2.58 2.32
N LEU A 51 5.41 -3.47 3.30
CA LEU A 51 4.82 -3.37 4.64
C LEU A 51 5.58 -4.29 5.61
N PHE A 52 5.85 -3.82 6.83
CA PHE A 52 6.36 -4.65 7.92
C PHE A 52 5.25 -4.84 8.95
N GLU A 53 4.91 -6.09 9.27
CA GLU A 53 3.98 -6.40 10.35
C GLU A 53 4.72 -6.52 11.70
N PRO A 54 4.07 -6.16 12.82
CA PRO A 54 4.60 -6.43 14.16
C PRO A 54 4.85 -7.92 14.45
N SER A 55 4.16 -8.82 13.74
CA SER A 55 4.30 -10.28 13.84
C SER A 55 5.67 -10.79 13.33
N GLY A 56 6.43 -9.95 12.64
CA GLY A 56 7.67 -10.33 11.94
C GLY A 56 7.47 -10.64 10.46
N ARG A 57 6.21 -10.73 9.97
CA ARG A 57 5.95 -10.85 8.54
C ARG A 57 6.37 -9.59 7.79
N VAL A 58 7.02 -9.79 6.66
CA VAL A 58 7.32 -8.72 5.71
C VAL A 58 6.55 -8.98 4.43
N TRP A 59 5.86 -7.95 3.95
CA TRP A 59 5.25 -7.96 2.63
C TRP A 59 6.19 -7.33 1.62
N PHE A 60 6.31 -7.99 0.48
CA PHE A 60 7.12 -7.57 -0.64
C PHE A 60 6.24 -7.31 -1.85
N ARG A 61 6.53 -6.23 -2.56
CA ARG A 61 5.94 -5.96 -3.87
C ARG A 61 6.97 -6.26 -4.94
N THR A 62 6.56 -6.97 -5.98
CA THR A 62 7.45 -7.27 -7.11
C THR A 62 7.73 -6.03 -7.96
N HIS A 63 8.76 -6.10 -8.80
CA HIS A 63 9.15 -4.98 -9.64
C HIS A 63 8.05 -4.57 -10.63
N SER A 64 7.31 -5.54 -11.17
CA SER A 64 6.16 -5.27 -12.04
C SER A 64 5.01 -4.59 -11.30
N GLY A 65 4.98 -4.67 -9.96
CA GLY A 65 3.86 -4.23 -9.14
C GLY A 65 2.65 -5.16 -9.22
N ARG A 66 2.73 -6.32 -9.89
CA ARG A 66 1.59 -7.20 -10.11
C ARG A 66 1.42 -8.29 -9.06
N ALA A 67 2.38 -8.46 -8.15
CA ALA A 67 2.29 -9.43 -7.06
C ALA A 67 2.71 -8.84 -5.71
N LEU A 68 2.01 -9.28 -4.66
CA LEU A 68 2.36 -9.15 -3.26
C LEU A 68 2.76 -10.51 -2.72
N LEU A 69 3.88 -10.55 -2.00
CA LEU A 69 4.41 -11.74 -1.36
C LEU A 69 4.60 -11.43 0.13
N GLY A 70 3.84 -12.06 1.02
CA GLY A 70 4.02 -12.02 2.46
C GLY A 70 4.86 -13.20 2.92
N TYR A 71 5.92 -12.94 3.70
CA TYR A 71 6.77 -13.98 4.26
C TYR A 71 7.14 -13.67 5.71
N ASP A 72 7.01 -14.66 6.59
CA ASP A 72 7.30 -14.55 8.02
C ASP A 72 8.55 -15.33 8.45
N GLY A 73 9.37 -15.76 7.49
CA GLY A 73 10.52 -16.65 7.72
C GLY A 73 10.16 -18.13 7.61
N LYS A 74 8.89 -18.48 7.43
CA LYS A 74 8.43 -19.89 7.34
C LYS A 74 7.38 -20.10 6.26
N GLN A 75 6.35 -19.26 6.24
CA GLN A 75 5.18 -19.43 5.40
C GLN A 75 5.05 -18.28 4.40
N TRP A 76 4.59 -18.64 3.20
CA TRP A 76 4.29 -17.71 2.12
C TRP A 76 2.81 -17.42 2.04
N ILE A 77 2.49 -16.15 1.77
CA ILE A 77 1.18 -15.69 1.35
C ILE A 77 1.36 -14.91 0.06
N GLU A 78 0.60 -15.26 -0.97
CA GLU A 78 0.75 -14.65 -2.29
C GLU A 78 -0.56 -14.06 -2.75
N ARG A 79 -0.49 -12.88 -3.38
CA ARG A 79 -1.63 -12.28 -4.04
C ARG A 79 -1.20 -11.56 -5.31
N HIS A 80 -1.85 -11.92 -6.41
CA HIS A 80 -1.76 -11.19 -7.67
C HIS A 80 -2.78 -10.07 -7.72
N ALA A 81 -2.39 -8.97 -8.34
CA ALA A 81 -3.33 -7.97 -8.83
C ALA A 81 -4.22 -8.59 -9.91
N LYS A 82 -5.42 -8.03 -10.12
CA LYS A 82 -6.28 -8.39 -11.26
C LYS A 82 -5.57 -8.07 -12.59
N GLU A 83 -6.15 -8.50 -13.70
CA GLU A 83 -5.72 -8.04 -15.02
C GLU A 83 -5.75 -6.50 -15.08
N ASP A 84 -4.74 -5.87 -15.70
CA ASP A 84 -4.52 -4.42 -15.76
C ASP A 84 -4.43 -3.63 -14.44
N HIS A 85 -4.47 -4.32 -13.31
CA HIS A 85 -4.30 -3.77 -11.97
C HIS A 85 -2.83 -3.87 -11.52
N TYR A 86 -2.44 -3.04 -10.56
CA TYR A 86 -1.10 -3.08 -9.96
C TYR A 86 -1.07 -2.42 -8.57
N PHE A 87 -0.22 -2.95 -7.71
CA PHE A 87 0.01 -2.44 -6.36
C PHE A 87 0.88 -1.18 -6.38
N THR A 88 0.46 -0.17 -5.63
CA THR A 88 1.02 1.19 -5.73
C THR A 88 1.62 1.69 -4.43
N GLY A 89 1.09 1.21 -3.30
CA GLY A 89 1.49 1.64 -1.96
C GLY A 89 2.97 1.34 -1.65
N ASN A 90 3.59 2.24 -0.89
CA ASN A 90 4.95 2.11 -0.39
C ASN A 90 4.98 1.63 1.07
N CYS A 91 6.16 1.23 1.54
CA CYS A 91 6.37 0.97 2.97
C CYS A 91 6.39 2.30 3.76
N PRO A 92 5.66 2.43 4.89
CA PRO A 92 5.70 3.63 5.75
C PRO A 92 7.09 4.02 6.23
N ASN A 93 7.95 3.02 6.46
CA ASN A 93 9.31 3.21 6.96
C ASN A 93 10.34 3.40 5.83
N HIS A 94 9.87 3.74 4.63
CA HIS A 94 10.72 4.19 3.54
C HIS A 94 10.87 5.72 3.64
N GLY A 95 12.06 6.24 3.33
CA GLY A 95 12.25 7.68 3.16
C GLY A 95 11.26 8.27 2.14
N ARG A 96 11.19 9.61 2.08
CA ARG A 96 10.17 10.34 1.30
C ARG A 96 10.03 9.82 -0.14
N VAL A 97 8.90 9.19 -0.46
CA VAL A 97 8.54 8.82 -1.83
C VAL A 97 7.70 9.93 -2.44
N TYR A 98 8.12 10.46 -3.58
CA TYR A 98 7.60 11.70 -4.15
C TYR A 98 6.10 11.66 -4.56
N ARG A 99 5.47 10.47 -4.68
CA ARG A 99 4.16 10.35 -5.39
C ARG A 99 3.16 9.29 -4.93
N ASN A 100 3.47 8.38 -4.00
CA ASN A 100 2.46 7.35 -3.63
C ASN A 100 2.23 7.28 -2.13
N GLY A 101 0.98 6.97 -1.78
CA GLY A 101 0.58 6.64 -0.43
C GLY A 101 1.33 5.43 0.14
N TYR A 102 1.20 5.24 1.44
CA TYR A 102 1.80 4.13 2.15
C TYR A 102 0.76 3.02 2.38
N ASN A 103 1.21 1.76 2.33
CA ASN A 103 0.44 0.64 2.88
C ASN A 103 0.37 0.78 4.40
N LEU A 104 -0.59 0.12 5.03
CA LEU A 104 -0.82 0.27 6.46
C LEU A 104 -1.01 -1.10 7.12
N PHE A 105 -0.55 -1.23 8.36
CA PHE A 105 -0.94 -2.34 9.23
C PHE A 105 -1.64 -1.74 10.46
N LEU A 106 -2.89 -2.14 10.70
CA LEU A 106 -3.70 -1.61 11.80
C LEU A 106 -4.63 -2.69 12.34
N ASN A 107 -4.63 -2.93 13.65
CA ASN A 107 -5.50 -3.90 14.33
C ASN A 107 -5.53 -5.30 13.71
N GLY A 108 -4.37 -5.82 13.31
CA GLY A 108 -4.27 -7.15 12.71
C GLY A 108 -4.54 -7.19 11.20
N VAL A 109 -4.93 -6.07 10.60
CA VAL A 109 -5.28 -5.97 9.18
C VAL A 109 -4.17 -5.27 8.41
N ALA A 110 -3.72 -5.89 7.32
CA ALA A 110 -2.82 -5.27 6.36
C ALA A 110 -3.62 -4.65 5.21
N PHE A 111 -3.38 -3.39 4.92
CA PHE A 111 -4.03 -2.61 3.87
C PHE A 111 -3.02 -2.26 2.78
N PHE A 112 -3.35 -2.60 1.54
CA PHE A 112 -2.51 -2.37 0.37
C PHE A 112 -3.21 -1.48 -0.64
N SER A 113 -2.59 -0.34 -0.96
CA SER A 113 -3.07 0.49 -2.07
C SER A 113 -2.81 -0.20 -3.41
N GLU A 114 -3.86 -0.32 -4.19
CA GLU A 114 -3.91 -0.89 -5.54
C GLU A 114 -4.34 0.24 -6.50
N SER A 115 -4.15 0.08 -7.82
CA SER A 115 -4.49 1.13 -8.77
C SER A 115 -5.97 1.54 -8.75
N HIS A 116 -6.91 0.66 -8.40
CA HIS A 116 -8.35 0.98 -8.40
C HIS A 116 -9.01 0.97 -7.02
N GLY A 117 -8.27 0.64 -5.98
CA GLY A 117 -8.88 0.41 -4.68
C GLY A 117 -7.90 -0.09 -3.64
N ILE A 118 -8.45 -0.73 -2.63
CA ILE A 118 -7.72 -1.14 -1.44
C ILE A 118 -7.93 -2.61 -1.22
N LEU A 119 -6.82 -3.33 -1.17
CA LEU A 119 -6.82 -4.73 -0.83
C LEU A 119 -6.51 -4.87 0.67
N CYS A 120 -7.31 -5.64 1.38
CA CYS A 120 -7.14 -5.89 2.82
C CYS A 120 -6.85 -7.37 3.05
N PHE A 121 -5.92 -7.66 3.96
CA PHE A 121 -5.64 -9.00 4.45
C PHE A 121 -5.88 -9.07 5.96
N ASP A 122 -6.78 -9.94 6.37
CA ASP A 122 -7.15 -10.16 7.77
C ASP A 122 -7.32 -11.65 8.05
N ALA A 123 -6.57 -12.16 9.03
CA ALA A 123 -6.65 -13.54 9.50
C ALA A 123 -6.70 -14.61 8.38
N GLY A 124 -5.90 -14.46 7.32
CA GLY A 124 -5.88 -15.41 6.19
C GLY A 124 -6.82 -15.05 5.04
N ASN A 125 -7.69 -14.07 5.22
CA ASN A 125 -8.73 -13.72 4.24
C ASN A 125 -8.38 -12.43 3.52
N TRP A 126 -8.60 -12.44 2.21
CA TRP A 126 -8.49 -11.25 1.37
C TRP A 126 -9.87 -10.63 1.16
N SER A 127 -9.95 -9.31 1.32
CA SER A 127 -11.10 -8.51 0.87
C SER A 127 -10.61 -7.34 0.02
N TYR A 128 -11.50 -6.82 -0.83
CA TYR A 128 -11.16 -5.75 -1.76
C TYR A 128 -12.25 -4.68 -1.74
N GLN A 129 -11.85 -3.45 -1.49
CA GLN A 129 -12.70 -2.27 -1.62
C GLN A 129 -12.34 -1.57 -2.93
N GLN A 130 -13.23 -1.65 -3.91
CA GLN A 130 -13.09 -0.88 -5.13
C GLN A 130 -13.39 0.59 -4.84
N MET A 131 -12.55 1.48 -5.36
CA MET A 131 -12.75 2.93 -5.25
C MET A 131 -13.00 3.57 -6.61
N THR A 132 -12.54 2.99 -7.71
CA THR A 132 -12.80 3.50 -9.07
C THR A 132 -12.91 2.35 -10.07
N GLU A 133 -13.67 2.54 -11.14
CA GLU A 133 -13.68 1.66 -12.32
C GLU A 133 -12.67 2.13 -13.38
N ILE A 134 -12.27 3.40 -13.33
CA ILE A 134 -11.37 4.00 -14.30
C ILE A 134 -9.93 3.73 -13.89
N LEU A 135 -9.15 3.15 -14.80
CA LEU A 135 -7.70 3.04 -14.69
C LEU A 135 -7.08 4.43 -14.45
N PRO A 136 -6.32 4.63 -13.37
CA PRO A 136 -5.52 5.84 -13.21
C PRO A 136 -4.49 5.89 -14.36
N GLY A 137 -4.81 6.60 -15.44
CA GLY A 137 -4.09 6.41 -16.70
C GLY A 137 -4.54 7.25 -17.89
N GLU A 138 -5.69 7.95 -17.84
CA GLU A 138 -5.86 9.08 -18.74
C GLU A 138 -4.78 10.13 -18.39
N ARG A 139 -3.89 10.39 -19.36
CA ARG A 139 -2.66 11.18 -19.21
C ARG A 139 -2.93 12.51 -18.50
N GLY A 140 -2.66 12.61 -17.20
CA GLY A 140 -2.80 13.87 -16.47
C GLY A 140 -2.51 13.80 -14.98
N THR A 141 -3.14 12.88 -14.24
CA THR A 141 -2.95 12.76 -12.79
C THR A 141 -3.17 11.32 -12.35
N ILE A 142 -2.08 10.57 -12.22
CA ILE A 142 -2.11 9.27 -11.56
C ILE A 142 -2.32 9.56 -10.06
N ASN A 143 -3.55 9.32 -9.58
CA ASN A 143 -3.85 9.33 -8.16
C ASN A 143 -4.18 7.89 -7.76
N TYR A 144 -3.56 7.43 -6.67
CA TYR A 144 -3.83 6.13 -6.08
C TYR A 144 -4.53 6.34 -4.74
N PRO A 145 -5.26 5.34 -4.23
CA PRO A 145 -5.81 5.38 -2.90
C PRO A 145 -4.74 5.71 -1.86
N VAL A 146 -4.96 6.80 -1.13
CA VAL A 146 -4.13 7.20 -0.01
C VAL A 146 -4.79 6.71 1.28
N LEU A 147 -4.01 6.03 2.10
CA LEU A 147 -4.45 5.48 3.39
C LEU A 147 -3.90 6.35 4.52
N ILE A 148 -4.78 6.75 5.45
CA ILE A 148 -4.40 7.50 6.65
C ILE A 148 -5.03 6.83 7.87
N PRO A 149 -4.24 6.38 8.87
CA PRO A 149 -4.81 5.86 10.10
C PRO A 149 -5.55 6.96 10.87
N GLU A 150 -6.69 6.61 11.48
CA GLU A 150 -7.37 7.51 12.40
C GLU A 150 -6.55 7.69 13.70
N PRO A 151 -6.65 8.85 14.38
CA PRO A 151 -5.87 9.14 15.59
C PRO A 151 -6.06 8.17 16.75
N ASP A 152 -7.20 7.47 16.81
CA ASP A 152 -7.47 6.48 17.84
C ASP A 152 -6.90 5.09 17.51
N GLY A 153 -6.28 4.93 16.34
CA GLY A 153 -5.74 3.67 15.84
C GLY A 153 -6.83 2.62 15.55
N LYS A 154 -8.11 3.00 15.48
CA LYS A 154 -9.23 2.05 15.32
C LYS A 154 -9.86 2.07 13.94
N GLY A 155 -9.44 2.98 13.07
CA GLY A 155 -9.94 3.09 11.71
C GLY A 155 -8.90 3.59 10.72
N VAL A 156 -9.27 3.55 9.45
CA VAL A 156 -8.47 4.03 8.33
C VAL A 156 -9.35 4.92 7.46
N ILE A 157 -8.87 6.11 7.13
CA ILE A 157 -9.44 6.91 6.05
C ILE A 157 -8.71 6.57 4.76
N ALA A 158 -9.49 6.32 3.73
CA ALA A 158 -9.03 6.13 2.38
C ALA A 158 -9.60 7.23 1.51
N PHE A 159 -8.77 7.85 0.68
CA PHE A 159 -9.29 8.77 -0.33
C PHE A 159 -8.58 8.63 -1.66
N LEU A 160 -9.30 8.97 -2.72
CA LEU A 160 -8.84 8.92 -4.09
C LEU A 160 -9.40 10.12 -4.85
N LYS A 161 -8.55 10.88 -5.53
CA LYS A 161 -8.96 11.96 -6.42
C LYS A 161 -8.94 11.45 -7.87
N VAL A 162 -10.04 11.49 -8.61
CA VAL A 162 -10.08 11.03 -10.00
C VAL A 162 -10.64 12.14 -10.88
N LYS A 163 -9.78 12.78 -11.69
CA LYS A 163 -10.16 13.97 -12.49
C LYS A 163 -10.80 15.06 -11.59
N GLU A 164 -12.09 15.32 -11.78
CA GLU A 164 -12.90 16.29 -11.03
C GLU A 164 -13.60 15.66 -9.81
N ASP A 165 -13.47 14.34 -9.61
CA ASP A 165 -14.13 13.60 -8.55
C ASP A 165 -13.20 13.36 -7.33
N PHE A 166 -13.82 13.17 -6.17
CA PHE A 166 -13.16 12.88 -4.89
C PHE A 166 -13.93 11.82 -4.12
N ILE A 167 -13.29 10.67 -3.96
CA ILE A 167 -13.88 9.49 -3.36
C ILE A 167 -13.27 9.32 -1.97
N LEU A 168 -14.11 9.21 -0.94
CA LEU A 168 -13.70 9.15 0.46
C LEU A 168 -14.38 7.98 1.15
N TRP A 169 -13.59 7.11 1.76
CA TRP A 169 -14.05 5.94 2.49
C TRP A 169 -13.44 5.90 3.88
N ARG A 170 -14.17 5.30 4.82
CA ARG A 170 -13.71 5.02 6.17
C ARG A 170 -13.83 3.54 6.46
N TRP A 171 -12.71 2.92 6.84
CA TRP A 171 -12.72 1.58 7.40
C TRP A 171 -12.79 1.64 8.92
N ARG A 172 -13.76 0.95 9.52
CA ARG A 172 -13.87 0.81 10.97
C ARG A 172 -14.68 -0.44 11.31
N LYS A 173 -14.32 -1.13 12.40
CA LYS A 173 -15.00 -2.37 12.85
C LYS A 173 -15.13 -3.43 11.73
N GLY A 174 -14.10 -3.56 10.87
CA GLY A 174 -14.06 -4.58 9.82
C GLY A 174 -14.80 -4.23 8.53
N ALA A 175 -15.43 -3.06 8.41
CA ALA A 175 -16.19 -2.67 7.23
C ALA A 175 -15.74 -1.31 6.67
N TRP A 176 -15.90 -1.15 5.36
CA TRP A 176 -15.73 0.11 4.65
C TRP A 176 -17.09 0.81 4.51
N GLU A 177 -17.12 2.10 4.80
CA GLU A 177 -18.27 2.98 4.62
C GLU A 177 -17.85 4.18 3.77
N GLU A 178 -18.63 4.48 2.73
CA GLU A 178 -18.40 5.67 1.92
C GLU A 178 -18.84 6.91 2.68
N ILE A 179 -18.01 7.96 2.66
CA ILE A 179 -18.27 9.21 3.35
C ILE A 179 -18.57 10.28 2.30
N SER A 180 -19.83 10.73 2.26
CA SER A 180 -20.21 11.85 1.41
C SER A 180 -19.59 13.15 1.91
N LEU A 181 -19.10 13.97 0.97
CA LEU A 181 -18.72 15.34 1.26
C LEU A 181 -19.99 16.16 1.56
N PRO A 182 -19.93 17.14 2.48
CA PRO A 182 -21.00 18.12 2.64
C PRO A 182 -21.26 18.87 1.31
N ASP A 183 -22.52 19.17 1.01
CA ASP A 183 -22.95 19.85 -0.24
C ASP A 183 -22.19 21.16 -0.53
N ALA A 184 -21.71 21.84 0.51
CA ALA A 184 -20.94 23.08 0.41
C ALA A 184 -19.51 22.87 -0.14
N ILE A 185 -19.00 21.65 -0.18
CA ILE A 185 -17.64 21.31 -0.62
C ILE A 185 -17.73 20.59 -1.95
N LYS A 186 -17.22 21.23 -3.01
CA LYS A 186 -17.16 20.61 -4.32
C LYS A 186 -15.98 19.63 -4.43
N PRO A 187 -16.15 18.42 -4.98
CA PRO A 187 -15.07 17.42 -5.07
C PRO A 187 -13.81 17.93 -5.78
N GLU A 188 -13.96 18.74 -6.83
CA GLU A 188 -12.86 19.17 -7.70
C GLU A 188 -11.84 20.07 -6.97
N VAL A 189 -12.28 20.81 -5.95
CA VAL A 189 -11.41 21.70 -5.17
C VAL A 189 -10.69 20.98 -4.03
N VAL A 190 -11.10 19.76 -3.66
CA VAL A 190 -10.47 19.00 -2.58
C VAL A 190 -9.04 18.58 -2.98
N SER A 191 -8.09 18.87 -2.11
CA SER A 191 -6.67 18.55 -2.29
C SER A 191 -6.22 17.35 -1.47
N THR A 192 -6.68 17.25 -0.22
CA THR A 192 -6.35 16.18 0.73
C THR A 192 -7.34 16.19 1.88
N VAL A 193 -7.26 15.17 2.73
CA VAL A 193 -8.00 15.06 3.98
C VAL A 193 -7.07 14.70 5.14
N ALA A 194 -7.49 15.00 6.37
CA ALA A 194 -6.84 14.51 7.58
C ALA A 194 -7.89 14.05 8.60
N PRO A 195 -7.75 12.85 9.20
CA PRO A 195 -8.68 12.40 10.22
C PRO A 195 -8.54 13.19 11.51
N ARG A 196 -9.67 13.42 12.18
CA ARG A 196 -9.79 14.07 13.49
C ARG A 196 -10.63 13.18 14.42
N ARG A 197 -10.45 13.33 15.73
CA ARG A 197 -11.12 12.50 16.77
C ARG A 197 -12.62 12.25 16.51
N ASN A 198 -13.34 13.24 15.99
CA ASN A 198 -14.79 13.18 15.72
C ASN A 198 -15.14 13.63 14.29
N GLY A 199 -14.26 13.43 13.30
CA GLY A 199 -14.55 13.84 11.92
C GLY A 199 -13.34 13.83 11.01
N ILE A 200 -13.47 14.51 9.87
CA ILE A 200 -12.42 14.59 8.87
C ILE A 200 -12.25 16.06 8.50
N TRP A 201 -11.02 16.55 8.52
CA TRP A 201 -10.68 17.84 7.93
C TRP A 201 -10.49 17.66 6.43
N VAL A 202 -11.16 18.51 5.65
CA VAL A 202 -11.05 18.55 4.19
C VAL A 202 -10.30 19.83 3.82
N PHE A 203 -9.24 19.69 3.05
CA PHE A 203 -8.42 20.82 2.62
C PHE A 203 -8.68 21.09 1.15
N THR A 204 -9.13 22.31 0.84
CA THR A 204 -9.39 22.75 -0.54
C THR A 204 -8.23 23.61 -1.07
N LYS A 205 -8.07 23.67 -2.39
CA LYS A 205 -7.12 24.58 -3.05
C LYS A 205 -7.65 26.01 -3.10
#